data_AF-A0A2G5CNP5-F1
#
_entry.id   AF-A0A2G5CNP5-F1
#
_cell.length_a   1.000
_cell.length_b   1.000
_cell.length_c   1.000
_cell.angle_alpha   90.00
_cell.angle_beta   90.00
_cell.angle_gamma   90.00
#
_symmetry.space_group_name_H-M   'P 1'
#
loop_
_entity.id
_entity.type
_entity.pdbx_description
1 polymer ?
#
loop_
_entity_poly.entity_id
_entity_poly.type
_entity_poly.pdbx_seq_one_letter_code
_entity_poly.pdbx_strand_id
1 'polypeptide(L)' 'MEVEERKWEDLNTYCLTNVFSKVGLKSLIFVLPLVCKSWYQVTLSPQSWKVLDFRTLSIIVHGDSNH' A
#
# COMPACT_ATOMS: atom_id res chain seq x y z
N MET A 1 34.16 -4.45 -6.79
CA MET A 1 33.23 -4.34 -5.66
C MET A 1 31.88 -4.76 -6.18
N GLU A 2 31.34 -5.88 -5.71
CA GLU A 2 29.92 -6.18 -5.92
C GLU A 2 29.13 -5.15 -5.10
N VAL A 3 28.23 -4.43 -5.76
CA VAL A 3 27.26 -3.61 -5.04
C VAL A 3 26.24 -4.60 -4.52
N GLU A 4 26.31 -4.93 -3.24
CA GLU A 4 25.28 -5.74 -2.58
C GLU A 4 23.93 -5.05 -2.81
N GLU A 5 23.02 -5.72 -3.53
CA GLU A 5 21.67 -5.21 -3.77
C GLU A 5 20.95 -5.13 -2.42
N ARG A 6 20.76 -3.89 -1.93
CA ARG A 6 19.99 -3.66 -0.71
C ARG A 6 18.53 -3.96 -0.99
N LYS A 7 17.96 -4.85 -0.18
CA LYS A 7 16.57 -5.26 -0.32
C LYS A 7 15.67 -4.30 0.42
N TRP A 8 14.46 -4.12 -0.09
CA TRP A 8 13.49 -3.21 0.53
C TRP A 8 12.96 -3.78 1.85
N GLU A 9 12.89 -5.10 2.00
CA GLU A 9 12.51 -5.77 3.24
C GLU A 9 13.47 -5.53 4.41
N ASP A 10 14.72 -5.12 4.14
CA ASP A 10 15.72 -4.80 5.16
C ASP A 10 15.62 -3.33 5.63
N LEU A 11 14.77 -2.52 4.99
CA LEU A 11 14.57 -1.12 5.36
C LEU A 11 13.83 -1.04 6.71
N ASN A 12 14.19 -0.04 7.53
CA ASN A 12 13.51 0.20 8.80
C ASN A 12 11.99 0.33 8.59
N THR A 13 11.21 -0.34 9.43
CA THR A 13 9.74 -0.36 9.36
C THR A 13 9.10 1.03 9.35
N TYR A 14 9.66 2.00 10.07
CA TYR A 14 9.20 3.39 10.05
C TYR A 14 9.39 4.04 8.68
N CYS A 15 10.53 3.79 8.03
CA CYS A 15 10.80 4.26 6.68
C CYS A 15 9.82 3.62 5.68
N LEU A 16 9.61 2.30 5.75
CA LEU A 16 8.62 1.61 4.91
C LEU A 16 7.21 2.16 5.13
N THR A 17 6.81 2.38 6.38
CA THR A 17 5.50 2.97 6.74
C THR A 17 5.31 4.35 6.10
N ASN A 18 6.35 5.20 6.12
CA ASN A 18 6.30 6.53 5.52
C ASN A 18 6.24 6.50 3.98
N VAL A 19 6.79 5.46 3.35
CA VAL A 19 6.61 5.22 1.91
C VAL A 19 5.18 4.73 1.64
N PHE A 20 4.70 3.77 2.43
CA PHE A 20 3.41 3.11 2.23
C PHE A 20 2.24 4.08 2.40
N SER A 21 2.35 5.07 3.29
CA SER A 21 1.35 6.14 3.43
C SER A 21 1.21 7.04 2.19
N LYS A 22 2.09 6.90 1.18
CA LYS A 22 2.13 7.73 -0.03
C LYS A 22 1.87 6.97 -1.33
N VAL A 23 1.76 5.64 -1.31
CA VAL A 23 1.59 4.85 -2.55
C VAL A 23 0.15 4.83 -3.09
N GLY A 24 -0.79 5.41 -2.34
CA GLY A 24 -2.21 5.43 -2.67
C GLY A 24 -2.95 4.15 -2.31
N LEU A 25 -4.29 4.26 -2.27
CA LEU A 25 -5.18 3.25 -1.72
C LEU A 25 -5.13 1.90 -2.46
N LYS A 26 -5.09 1.94 -3.81
CA LYS A 26 -5.06 0.72 -4.63
C LYS A 26 -3.82 -0.14 -4.33
N SER A 27 -2.65 0.49 -4.22
CA SER A 27 -1.40 -0.20 -3.91
C SER A 27 -1.38 -0.73 -2.47
N LEU A 28 -1.87 0.07 -1.51
CA LEU A 28 -1.98 -0.33 -0.10
C LEU A 28 -2.86 -1.57 0.10
N ILE A 29 -3.94 -1.72 -0.67
CA ILE A 29 -4.85 -2.87 -0.55
C ILE A 29 -4.36 -4.06 -1.38
N PHE A 30 -4.04 -3.84 -2.65
CA PHE A 30 -3.91 -4.94 -3.62
C PHE A 30 -2.48 -5.34 -3.96
N VAL A 31 -1.47 -4.55 -3.56
CA VAL A 31 -0.08 -4.79 -3.97
C VAL A 31 0.80 -5.03 -2.74
N LEU A 32 0.92 -4.02 -1.87
CA LEU A 32 1.89 -4.03 -0.76
C LEU A 32 1.76 -5.24 0.18
N PRO A 33 0.55 -5.66 0.61
CA PRO A 33 0.41 -6.80 1.51
C PRO A 33 0.78 -8.14 0.88
N LEU A 34 0.86 -8.22 -0.45
CA LEU A 34 1.11 -9.45 -1.21
C LEU A 34 2.57 -9.63 -1.63
N VAL A 35 3.44 -8.64 -1.41
CA VAL A 35 4.86 -8.71 -1.81
C VAL A 35 5.65 -9.69 -0.93
N CYS A 36 5.61 -9.50 0.38
CA CYS A 36 6.29 -10.38 1.35
C CYS A 36 5.69 -10.21 2.74
N LYS A 37 6.08 -11.10 3.68
CA LYS A 37 5.61 -11.07 5.08
C LYS A 37 5.94 -9.75 5.79
N SER A 38 7.13 -9.19 5.56
CA SER A 38 7.55 -7.92 6.18
C SER A 38 6.63 -6.77 5.76
N TRP A 39 6.36 -6.66 4.46
CA TRP A 39 5.48 -5.64 3.91
C TRP A 39 4.03 -5.80 4.38
N TYR A 40 3.53 -7.04 4.44
CA TYR A 40 2.24 -7.33 5.06
C TYR A 40 2.15 -6.75 6.48
N GLN A 41 3.15 -7.00 7.34
CA GLN A 41 3.17 -6.45 8.70
C GLN A 41 3.17 -4.91 8.72
N VAL A 42 3.90 -4.26 7.81
CA VAL A 42 3.89 -2.78 7.70
C VAL A 42 2.51 -2.26 7.29
N THR A 43 1.80 -2.96 6.40
CA THR A 43 0.44 -2.56 6.00
C THR A 43 -0.58 -2.69 7.12
N LEU A 44 -0.33 -3.48 8.17
CA LEU A 44 -1.20 -3.54 9.36
C LEU A 44 -1.06 -2.30 10.27
N SER A 45 -0.02 -1.49 10.09
CA SER A 45 0.16 -0.26 10.86
C SER A 45 -0.89 0.79 10.49
N PRO A 46 -1.62 1.37 11.47
CA PRO A 46 -2.56 2.47 11.19
C PRO A 46 -1.90 3.68 10.51
N GLN A 47 -0.58 3.84 10.71
CA GLN A 47 0.20 4.92 10.09
C GLN A 47 0.25 4.82 8.56
N SER A 48 0.13 3.61 8.00
CA SER A 48 0.09 3.36 6.56
C SER A 48 -1.22 3.86 5.93
N TRP A 49 -2.27 4.12 6.73
CA TRP A 49 -3.63 4.46 6.27
C TRP A 49 -4.06 5.89 6.60
N LYS A 50 -3.12 6.78 6.97
CA LYS A 50 -3.43 8.15 7.39
C LYS A 50 -4.12 9.01 6.33
N VAL A 51 -3.80 8.79 5.05
CA VAL A 51 -4.36 9.54 3.92
C VAL A 51 -4.82 8.56 2.86
N LEU A 52 -6.14 8.42 2.72
CA LEU A 52 -6.74 7.50 1.76
C LEU A 52 -7.53 8.29 0.72
N ASP A 53 -7.14 8.14 -0.55
CA ASP A 53 -7.86 8.73 -1.67
C ASP A 53 -8.79 7.70 -2.32
N PHE A 54 -10.05 7.72 -1.91
CA PHE A 54 -11.10 6.85 -2.44
C PHE A 54 -11.56 7.24 -3.86
N ARG A 55 -11.20 8.41 -4.38
CA ARG A 55 -11.56 8.81 -5.76
C ARG A 55 -10.94 7.88 -6.80
N THR A 56 -9.83 7.22 -6.44
CA THR A 56 -9.14 6.22 -7.26
C THR A 56 -9.81 4.85 -7.23
N LEU A 57 -10.65 4.58 -6.23
CA LEU A 57 -11.57 3.46 -6.23
C LEU A 57 -12.82 3.91 -6.97
N SER A 58 -12.78 3.85 -8.30
CA SER A 58 -14.01 3.86 -9.09
C SER A 58 -14.77 2.57 -8.76
N ILE A 59 -15.46 2.56 -7.62
CA ILE A 59 -16.55 1.62 -7.41
C ILE A 59 -17.54 2.02 -8.50
N ILE A 60 -17.65 1.18 -9.52
CA ILE A 60 -18.73 1.27 -10.48
C ILE A 60 -19.97 1.14 -9.63
N VAL A 61 -20.58 2.28 -9.27
CA VAL A 61 -21.99 2.31 -8.94
C VAL A 61 -22.62 1.96 -10.27
N HIS A 62 -22.84 0.67 -10.51
CA HIS A 62 -23.79 0.24 -11.51
C HIS A 62 -25.08 0.91 -11.05
N GLY A 63 -25.38 2.07 -11.63
CA GLY A 63 -26.65 2.71 -11.43
C GLY A 63 -27.68 1.67 -11.83
N ASP A 64 -28.55 1.31 -10.89
CA ASP A 64 -29.87 0.82 -11.22
C ASP A 64 -30.57 1.93 -12.00
N SER A 65 -30.22 2.02 -13.28
CA SER A 65 -31.03 2.67 -14.30
C SER A 65 -32.13 1.68 -14.62
N ASN A 66 -33.16 1.60 -13.76
CA ASN A 66 -34.42 0.95 -14.08
C ASN A 66 -35.51 1.43 -13.09
N HIS A 67 -36.06 2.61 -13.37
CA HIS A 67 -37.49 2.96 -13.44
C HIS A 67 -37.73 4.40 -12.98
#